data_AF-A0A135VWB0-F1
#
_entry.id   AF-A0A135VWB0-F1
#
_cell.length_a   1.000
_cell.length_b   1.000
_cell.length_c   1.000
_cell.angle_alpha   90.00
_cell.angle_beta   90.00
_cell.angle_gamma   90.00
#
_symmetry.space_group_name_H-M   'P 1'
#
loop_
_entity.id
_entity.type
_entity.pdbx_description
1 polymer ?
#
loop_
_entity_poly.entity_id
_entity_poly.type
_entity_poly.pdbx_seq_one_letter_code
_entity_poly.pdbx_strand_id
1 'polypeptide(L)'
;MAFNLDTLRLLVENLNVGICVLDQDDRIVIFNRKVAEQLQQEEDRINSSILRCHPERAEPGVLKMISDLKSGELEKYEGWVHFIGRQFYEYIYPIRDANGNHLATVMELHDASERAEYLKITEGWEPPPEHGKGESSPRSPFP
;
A
#
# COMPACT_ATOMS: atom_id res chain seq x y z
N MET A 1 -28.87 13.48 -7.21
CA MET A 1 -27.88 13.87 -6.18
C MET A 1 -26.55 14.06 -6.87
N ALA A 2 -25.75 15.06 -6.47
CA ALA A 2 -24.38 15.21 -6.96
C ALA A 2 -23.43 14.36 -6.08
N PHE A 3 -22.38 13.80 -6.69
CA PHE A 3 -21.29 13.16 -5.96
C PHE A 3 -20.51 14.22 -5.16
N ASN A 4 -20.11 13.90 -3.93
CA ASN A 4 -19.43 14.84 -3.02
C ASN A 4 -18.25 14.17 -2.28
N LEU A 5 -17.43 14.98 -1.63
CA LEU A 5 -16.21 14.51 -0.95
C LEU A 5 -16.50 13.58 0.23
N ASP A 6 -17.60 13.78 0.96
CA ASP A 6 -17.97 12.89 2.08
C ASP A 6 -18.33 11.48 1.57
N THR A 7 -19.05 11.41 0.45
CA THR A 7 -19.39 10.14 -0.22
C THR A 7 -18.14 9.45 -0.77
N LEU A 8 -17.19 10.21 -1.33
CA LEU A 8 -15.90 9.67 -1.78
C LEU A 8 -15.09 9.12 -0.60
N ARG A 9 -14.99 9.88 0.50
CA ARG A 9 -14.30 9.44 1.72
C ARG A 9 -14.92 8.15 2.27
N LEU A 10 -16.25 8.13 2.45
CA LEU A 10 -16.96 6.96 2.95
C LEU A 10 -16.84 5.75 2.02
N LEU A 11 -16.78 5.95 0.69
CA LEU A 11 -16.53 4.88 -0.27
C LEU A 11 -15.16 4.25 -0.01
N VAL A 12 -14.09 5.05 0.05
CA VAL A 12 -12.72 4.56 0.27
C VAL A 12 -12.57 3.89 1.65
N GLU A 13 -13.23 4.43 2.67
CA GLU A 13 -13.25 3.86 4.02
C GLU A 13 -13.87 2.46 4.09
N ASN A 14 -14.85 2.17 3.23
CA ASN A 14 -15.61 0.92 3.21
C ASN A 14 -15.20 -0.04 2.07
N LEU A 15 -14.07 0.20 1.40
CA LEU A 15 -13.51 -0.74 0.44
C LEU A 15 -13.06 -2.03 1.13
N ASN A 16 -13.35 -3.19 0.51
CA ASN A 16 -12.93 -4.51 1.01
C ASN A 16 -11.42 -4.78 0.86
N VAL A 17 -10.70 -3.89 0.18
CA VAL A 17 -9.23 -3.90 0.02
C VAL A 17 -8.60 -2.84 0.92
N GLY A 18 -7.44 -3.12 1.49
CA GLY A 18 -6.67 -2.13 2.25
C GLY A 18 -6.13 -1.06 1.31
N ILE A 19 -6.36 0.22 1.62
CA ILE A 19 -5.88 1.36 0.83
C ILE A 19 -5.04 2.27 1.70
N CYS A 20 -3.77 2.45 1.30
CA CYS A 20 -2.91 3.53 1.75
C CYS A 20 -2.58 4.43 0.55
N VAL A 21 -2.63 5.75 0.70
CA VAL A 21 -2.23 6.70 -0.35
C VAL A 21 -1.23 7.69 0.21
N LEU A 22 -0.14 7.89 -0.52
CA LEU A 22 0.90 8.87 -0.24
C LEU A 22 0.75 10.10 -1.14
N ASP A 23 1.02 11.28 -0.60
CA ASP A 23 1.19 12.51 -1.38
C ASP A 23 2.59 12.60 -2.04
N GLN A 24 2.90 13.77 -2.59
CA GLN A 24 4.19 14.05 -3.23
C GLN A 24 5.37 14.08 -2.24
N ASP A 25 5.12 14.30 -0.94
CA ASP A 25 6.10 14.36 0.15
C ASP A 25 6.21 13.04 0.94
N ASP A 26 5.63 11.96 0.42
CA ASP A 26 5.61 10.61 1.01
C ASP A 26 4.93 10.54 2.39
N ARG A 27 3.96 11.44 2.60
CA ARG A 27 3.05 11.42 3.76
C ARG A 27 1.76 10.70 3.43
N ILE A 28 1.26 9.95 4.39
CA ILE A 28 0.01 9.21 4.27
C ILE A 28 -1.17 10.20 4.29
N VAL A 29 -1.93 10.28 3.20
CA VAL A 29 -3.14 11.14 3.08
C VAL A 29 -4.44 10.35 3.13
N ILE A 30 -4.38 9.04 2.86
CA ILE A 30 -5.48 8.09 3.05
C ILE A 30 -4.89 6.84 3.71
N PHE A 31 -5.56 6.34 4.75
CA PHE A 31 -5.26 5.07 5.39
C PHE A 31 -6.59 4.48 5.86
N ASN A 32 -7.21 3.63 5.03
CA ASN A 32 -8.56 3.14 5.35
C ASN A 32 -8.54 2.10 6.48
N ARG A 33 -9.69 1.93 7.13
CA ARG A 33 -9.91 0.94 8.19
C ARG A 33 -9.43 -0.46 7.79
N LYS A 34 -9.61 -0.87 6.53
CA LYS A 34 -9.21 -2.21 6.06
C LYS A 34 -7.68 -2.41 6.12
N VAL A 35 -6.87 -1.43 5.71
CA VAL A 35 -5.40 -1.52 5.82
C VAL A 35 -4.94 -1.42 7.27
N ALA A 36 -5.62 -0.63 8.11
CA ALA A 36 -5.36 -0.57 9.55
C ALA A 36 -5.59 -1.95 10.22
N GLU A 37 -6.73 -2.60 9.93
CA GLU A 37 -7.04 -3.96 10.39
C GLU A 37 -6.05 -5.02 9.87
N GLN A 38 -5.64 -4.94 8.59
CA GLN A 38 -4.69 -5.90 8.00
C GLN A 38 -3.28 -5.78 8.61
N LEU A 39 -2.79 -4.55 8.80
CA LEU A 39 -1.45 -4.26 9.33
C LEU A 39 -1.41 -4.15 10.87
N GLN A 40 -2.52 -4.44 11.56
CA GLN A 40 -2.65 -4.31 13.02
C GLN A 40 -2.20 -2.93 13.54
N GLN A 41 -2.56 -1.87 12.81
CA GLN A 41 -2.20 -0.49 13.12
C GLN A 41 -3.41 0.29 13.64
N GLU A 42 -3.14 1.33 14.43
CA GLU A 42 -4.14 2.36 14.70
C GLU A 42 -4.44 3.17 13.43
N GLU A 43 -5.66 3.69 13.32
CA GLU A 43 -6.13 4.45 12.16
C GLU A 43 -5.41 5.81 12.01
N ASP A 44 -4.85 6.36 13.09
CA ASP A 44 -4.17 7.66 13.12
C ASP A 44 -2.72 7.61 12.57
N ARG A 45 -2.60 7.23 11.29
CA ARG A 45 -1.34 7.33 10.53
C ARG A 45 -1.35 8.45 9.47
N ILE A 46 -2.46 9.18 9.32
CA ILE A 46 -2.58 10.31 8.38
C ILE A 46 -1.58 11.42 8.76
N ASN A 47 -0.99 12.06 7.75
CA ASN A 47 0.12 13.02 7.80
C ASN A 47 1.48 12.45 8.28
N SER A 48 1.55 11.20 8.78
CA SER A 48 2.83 10.57 9.12
C SER A 48 3.60 10.13 7.86
N SER A 49 4.93 10.05 7.96
CA SER A 49 5.76 9.53 6.86
C SER A 49 5.60 8.02 6.75
N ILE A 50 5.48 7.51 5.52
CA ILE A 50 5.40 6.06 5.24
C ILE A 50 6.52 5.26 5.91
N LEU A 51 7.71 5.83 6.06
CA LEU A 51 8.84 5.17 6.71
C LEU A 51 8.51 4.71 8.14
N ARG A 52 7.63 5.41 8.87
CA ARG A 52 7.19 5.01 10.22
C ARG A 52 6.37 3.71 10.22
N CYS A 53 5.81 3.29 9.08
CA CYS A 53 5.17 1.98 8.93
C CYS A 53 6.19 0.82 8.85
N HIS A 54 7.49 1.11 8.68
CA HIS A 54 8.54 0.12 8.45
C HIS A 54 9.68 0.21 9.49
N PRO A 55 10.42 -0.90 9.73
CA PRO A 55 11.65 -0.85 10.50
C PRO A 55 12.77 -0.14 9.71
N GLU A 56 13.70 0.51 10.41
CA GLU A 56 14.79 1.32 9.82
C GLU A 56 15.59 0.59 8.72
N ARG A 57 15.86 -0.71 8.91
CA ARG A 57 16.56 -1.56 7.93
C ARG A 57 15.88 -1.65 6.55
N ALA A 58 14.60 -1.28 6.44
CA ALA A 58 13.83 -1.31 5.20
C ALA A 58 13.74 0.06 4.51
N GLU A 59 14.08 1.17 5.20
CA GLU A 59 13.95 2.53 4.64
C GLU A 59 14.64 2.71 3.28
N PRO A 60 15.88 2.22 3.04
CA PRO A 60 16.54 2.42 1.75
C PRO A 60 15.80 1.74 0.59
N GLY A 61 15.17 0.58 0.85
CA GLY A 61 14.37 -0.13 -0.14
C GLY A 61 13.05 0.58 -0.45
N VAL A 62 12.35 1.04 0.60
CA VAL A 62 11.09 1.81 0.47
C VAL A 62 11.33 3.12 -0.27
N LEU A 63 12.38 3.87 0.09
CA LEU A 63 12.74 5.13 -0.57
C LEU A 63 13.12 4.92 -2.04
N LYS A 64 13.88 3.85 -2.37
CA LYS A 64 14.18 3.54 -3.77
C LYS A 64 12.91 3.21 -4.55
N MET A 65 12.08 2.30 -4.05
CA MET A 65 10.82 1.90 -4.69
C MET A 65 9.93 3.12 -4.98
N ILE A 66 9.75 4.01 -4.02
CA ILE A 66 8.99 5.26 -4.20
C ILE A 66 9.65 6.17 -5.24
N SER A 67 10.98 6.33 -5.22
CA SER A 67 11.72 7.13 -6.20
C SER A 67 11.54 6.61 -7.62
N ASP A 68 11.64 5.28 -7.81
CA ASP A 68 11.48 4.61 -9.11
C ASP A 68 10.05 4.78 -9.65
N LEU A 69 9.04 4.68 -8.77
CA LEU A 69 7.62 4.92 -9.12
C LEU A 69 7.37 6.39 -9.49
N LYS A 70 8.00 7.35 -8.79
CA LYS A 70 7.89 8.79 -9.08
C LYS A 70 8.54 9.12 -10.43
N SER A 71 9.79 8.70 -10.64
CA SER A 71 10.52 8.94 -11.89
C SER A 71 9.90 8.24 -13.11
N GLY A 72 9.20 7.12 -12.90
CA GLY A 72 8.66 6.28 -13.97
C GLY A 72 9.66 5.24 -14.47
N GLU A 73 10.77 5.02 -13.77
CA GLU A 73 11.61 3.82 -13.95
C GLU A 73 10.85 2.54 -13.59
N LEU A 74 9.84 2.66 -12.72
CA LEU A 74 8.93 1.59 -12.35
C LEU A 74 7.47 2.02 -12.58
N GLU A 75 6.71 1.21 -13.32
CA GLU A 75 5.27 1.45 -13.51
C GLU A 75 4.44 1.05 -12.28
N LYS A 76 4.86 -0.03 -11.60
CA LYS A 76 4.22 -0.61 -10.42
C LYS A 76 5.19 -1.48 -9.62
N TYR A 77 4.97 -1.59 -8.32
CA TYR A 77 5.64 -2.53 -7.43
C TYR A 77 4.59 -3.48 -6.84
N GLU A 78 4.75 -4.79 -7.03
CA GLU A 78 3.76 -5.78 -6.59
C GLU A 78 4.43 -7.07 -6.11
N GLY A 79 3.81 -7.77 -5.15
CA GLY A 79 4.34 -9.02 -4.62
C GLY A 79 3.64 -9.51 -3.35
N TRP A 80 4.18 -10.58 -2.77
CA TRP A 80 3.71 -11.13 -1.51
C TRP A 80 4.48 -10.54 -0.32
N VAL A 81 3.76 -10.23 0.75
CA VAL A 81 4.31 -9.86 2.05
C VAL A 81 3.72 -10.74 3.14
N HIS A 82 4.59 -11.27 4.01
CA HIS A 82 4.19 -12.01 5.21
C HIS A 82 4.33 -11.11 6.45
N PHE A 83 3.19 -10.82 7.07
CA PHE A 83 3.07 -9.94 8.21
C PHE A 83 2.26 -10.60 9.33
N ILE A 84 2.89 -10.82 10.48
CA ILE A 84 2.28 -11.40 11.71
C ILE A 84 1.40 -12.63 11.39
N GLY A 85 2.01 -13.65 10.77
CA GLY A 85 1.36 -14.92 10.45
C GLY A 85 0.31 -14.88 9.33
N ARG A 86 0.04 -13.71 8.74
CA ARG A 86 -0.83 -13.54 7.56
C ARG A 86 0.02 -13.29 6.32
N GLN A 87 -0.49 -13.75 5.18
CA GLN A 87 0.07 -13.45 3.87
C GLN A 87 -0.86 -12.42 3.19
N PHE A 88 -0.27 -11.39 2.60
CA PHE A 88 -0.97 -10.38 1.82
C PHE A 88 -0.30 -10.20 0.46
N TYR A 89 -1.07 -9.71 -0.50
CA TYR A 89 -0.53 -9.21 -1.75
C TYR A 89 -0.56 -7.69 -1.73
N GLU A 90 0.59 -7.05 -1.94
CA GLU A 90 0.69 -5.60 -2.13
C GLU A 90 0.73 -5.25 -3.62
N TYR A 91 0.04 -4.19 -4.01
CA TYR A 91 0.02 -3.63 -5.36
C TYR A 91 0.15 -2.11 -5.27
N ILE A 92 1.30 -1.58 -5.69
CA ILE A 92 1.70 -0.19 -5.47
C ILE A 92 1.96 0.48 -6.81
N TYR A 93 1.35 1.63 -7.07
CA TYR A 93 1.43 2.33 -8.35
C TYR A 93 1.22 3.85 -8.21
N PRO A 94 1.78 4.67 -9.13
CA PRO A 94 1.60 6.12 -9.11
C PRO A 94 0.28 6.52 -9.78
N ILE A 95 -0.43 7.49 -9.18
CA ILE A 95 -1.41 8.30 -9.89
C ILE A 95 -0.67 9.46 -10.56
N ARG A 96 -0.98 9.70 -11.84
CA ARG A 96 -0.38 10.78 -12.64
C ARG A 96 -1.45 11.72 -13.20
N ASP A 97 -1.09 12.98 -13.42
CA ASP A 97 -1.94 13.95 -14.12
C ASP A 97 -1.96 13.70 -15.64
N ALA A 98 -2.75 14.51 -16.38
CA ALA A 98 -2.84 14.42 -17.84
C ALA A 98 -1.52 14.74 -18.59
N ASN A 99 -0.51 15.29 -17.90
CA ASN A 99 0.81 15.59 -18.44
C ASN A 99 1.85 14.52 -18.02
N GLY A 100 1.46 13.51 -17.23
CA GLY A 100 2.34 12.46 -16.70
C GLY A 100 3.01 12.80 -15.36
N ASN A 101 2.75 13.95 -14.75
CA ASN A 101 3.32 14.33 -13.46
C ASN A 101 2.77 13.44 -12.34
N HIS A 102 3.62 13.00 -11.41
CA HIS A 102 3.20 12.26 -10.21
C HIS A 102 2.31 13.14 -9.31
N LEU A 103 1.16 12.61 -8.90
CA LEU A 103 0.22 13.26 -7.96
C LEU A 103 0.18 12.56 -6.61
N ALA A 104 0.21 11.23 -6.62
CA ALA A 104 0.11 10.38 -5.43
C ALA A 104 0.67 8.99 -5.71
N THR A 105 1.02 8.24 -4.67
CA THR A 105 1.31 6.79 -4.76
C THR A 105 0.23 6.03 -4.03
N VAL A 106 -0.44 5.09 -4.69
CA VAL A 106 -1.45 4.20 -4.08
C VAL A 106 -0.79 2.88 -3.74
N MET A 107 -1.08 2.35 -2.56
CA MET A 107 -0.82 0.96 -2.15
C MET A 107 -2.16 0.30 -1.87
N GLU A 108 -2.45 -0.77 -2.60
CA GLU A 108 -3.52 -1.71 -2.29
C GLU A 108 -2.95 -2.92 -1.53
N LEU A 109 -3.66 -3.37 -0.49
CA LEU A 109 -3.31 -4.56 0.29
C LEU A 109 -4.47 -5.57 0.25
N HIS A 110 -4.24 -6.67 -0.44
CA HIS A 110 -5.23 -7.75 -0.66
C HIS A 110 -4.93 -8.92 0.28
N ASP A 111 -5.95 -9.57 0.84
CA ASP A 111 -5.76 -10.82 1.58
C ASP A 111 -5.35 -11.94 0.62
N ALA A 112 -4.29 -12.68 0.94
CA ALA A 112 -3.75 -13.66 0.01
C ALA A 112 -4.71 -14.81 -0.27
N SER A 113 -5.67 -15.08 0.63
CA SER A 113 -6.62 -16.19 0.47
C SER A 113 -7.45 -16.05 -0.81
N GLU A 114 -8.04 -14.87 -1.04
CA GLU A 114 -8.87 -14.59 -2.22
C GLU A 114 -8.05 -14.59 -3.52
N ARG A 115 -6.85 -13.99 -3.51
CA ARG A 115 -6.02 -13.85 -4.72
C ARG A 115 -5.27 -15.13 -5.09
N ALA A 116 -4.81 -15.92 -4.12
CA ALA A 116 -4.11 -17.17 -4.37
C ALA A 116 -5.04 -18.29 -4.86
N GLU A 117 -6.31 -18.32 -4.45
CA GLU A 117 -7.29 -19.26 -5.01
C GLU A 117 -7.58 -18.95 -6.49
N TYR A 118 -7.74 -17.68 -6.85
CA TYR A 118 -7.92 -17.25 -8.23
C TYR A 118 -6.69 -17.53 -9.13
N LEU A 119 -5.47 -17.42 -8.60
CA LEU A 119 -4.24 -17.66 -9.38
C LEU A 119 -3.85 -19.14 -9.52
N LYS A 120 -4.34 -20.03 -8.63
CA LYS A 120 -4.10 -21.49 -8.74
C LYS A 120 -4.84 -22.17 -9.89
N ILE A 121 -5.86 -21.52 -10.46
CA ILE A 121 -6.65 -22.03 -11.58
C ILE A 121 -6.18 -21.53 -12.96
N THR A 122 -5.13 -20.71 -13.02
CA THR A 122 -4.49 -20.27 -14.27
C THR A 122 -3.25 -21.12 -14.59
N GLU A 123 -3.23 -21.78 -15.74
CA GLU A 123 -2.04 -22.51 -16.22
C GLU A 123 -0.85 -21.57 -16.45
N GLY A 124 0.38 -22.05 -16.16
CA GLY A 124 1.61 -21.31 -16.40
C GLY A 124 1.97 -20.22 -15.37
N TRP A 125 1.31 -20.21 -14.21
CA TRP A 125 1.58 -19.23 -13.16
C TRP A 125 2.89 -19.50 -12.40
N GLU A 126 3.73 -18.46 -12.28
CA GLU A 126 4.83 -18.38 -11.30
C GLU A 126 4.43 -17.45 -10.14
N PRO A 127 4.84 -17.73 -8.90
CA PRO A 127 4.53 -16.87 -7.77
C PRO A 127 5.19 -15.49 -7.93
N PRO A 128 4.44 -14.38 -7.73
CA PRO A 128 4.98 -13.06 -7.52
C PRO A 128 6.14 -13.04 -6.50
N PRO A 129 7.09 -12.11 -6.63
CA PRO A 129 8.22 -12.02 -5.70
C PRO A 129 7.75 -11.81 -4.26
N GLU A 130 8.54 -12.33 -3.31
CA GLU A 130 8.31 -12.15 -1.88
C GLU A 130 9.17 -11.00 -1.35
N HIS A 131 8.54 -9.90 -0.92
CA HIS A 131 9.23 -8.66 -0.55
C HIS A 131 9.58 -8.58 0.94
N GLY A 132 8.91 -9.36 1.80
CA GLY A 132 9.22 -9.37 3.22
C GLY A 132 8.58 -10.49 4.04
N LYS A 133 9.35 -10.97 5.02
CA LYS A 133 8.87 -11.73 6.19
C LYS A 133 9.15 -10.90 7.43
N GLY A 134 8.13 -10.63 8.25
CA GLY A 134 8.30 -9.78 9.44
C GLY A 134 7.26 -9.98 10.54
N GLU A 135 7.76 -10.02 11.77
CA GLU A 135 7.00 -9.83 13.02
C GLU A 135 7.29 -8.45 13.64
N SER A 136 8.07 -7.61 12.95
CA SER A 136 8.52 -6.31 13.46
C SER A 136 7.37 -5.31 13.52
N SER A 137 7.01 -4.87 14.73
CA SER A 137 6.05 -3.78 14.93
C SER A 137 6.50 -2.49 14.22
N PRO A 138 5.59 -1.79 13.53
CA PRO A 138 5.86 -0.45 13.02
C PRO A 138 6.27 0.55 14.11
N ARG A 139 6.96 1.61 13.70
CA ARG A 139 7.39 2.69 14.60
C ARG A 139 6.22 3.61 14.92
N SER A 140 6.39 4.39 16.00
CA SER A 140 5.48 5.49 16.35
C SER A 140 5.24 6.39 15.13
N PRO A 141 3.97 6.73 14.80
CA PRO A 141 3.66 7.72 13.75
C PRO A 141 4.18 9.11 14.11
N PHE A 142 4.31 9.41 15.41
CA PHE A 142 4.89 10.63 15.94
C PHE A 142 6.43 10.52 16.04
N PRO A 143 7.19 11.60 15.71
CA PRO A 143 8.65 11.63 15.71
C PRO A 143 9.33 11.09 16.96
#